data_AF-A0A9D5K3C9-F1
#
_entry.id   AF-A0A9D5K3C9-F1
#
_cell.length_a   1.000
_cell.length_b   1.000
_cell.length_c   1.000
_cell.angle_alpha   90.00
_cell.angle_beta   90.00
_cell.angle_gamma   90.00
#
_symmetry.space_group_name_H-M   'P 1'
#
loop_
_entity.id
_entity.type
_entity.pdbx_description
1 polymer ?
#
loop_
_entity_poly.entity_id
_entity_poly.type
_entity_poly.pdbx_seq_one_letter_code
_entity_poly.pdbx_strand_id
1 'polypeptide(L)'
;MITRALVVALIALLCGCGIYTFSGSTLPNHLNTVDIPLFENRSLKPRVGQDITESVTEEVVGSNLLRVVGGTGDATITGTVRRYTNHPRTYSTTSYREVDVSEYMVTITVEVVFMDNVENKALYEGTITGEGIYDFQNETEEDGREEALEDIVRQIIQNSVQSW
;
A
#
# COMPACT_ATOMS: atom_id res chain seq x y z
N MET A 1 50.48 22.56 -5.05
CA MET A 1 49.55 22.76 -3.90
C MET A 1 48.07 22.58 -4.29
N ILE A 2 47.68 22.79 -5.56
CA ILE A 2 46.30 22.65 -6.05
C ILE A 2 45.83 21.18 -6.12
N THR A 3 46.73 20.23 -6.42
CA THR A 3 46.40 18.80 -6.54
C THR A 3 46.00 18.15 -5.22
N ARG A 4 46.54 18.60 -4.07
CA ARG A 4 46.16 18.09 -2.75
C ARG A 4 44.77 18.56 -2.32
N ALA A 5 44.37 19.78 -2.70
CA ALA A 5 43.05 20.33 -2.39
C ALA A 5 41.92 19.59 -3.15
N LEU A 6 42.19 19.19 -4.40
CA LEU A 6 41.25 18.42 -5.22
C LEU A 6 40.98 17.01 -4.68
N VAL A 7 42.00 16.36 -4.11
CA VAL A 7 41.85 15.02 -3.51
C VAL A 7 41.04 15.08 -2.20
N VAL A 8 41.22 16.13 -1.39
CA VAL A 8 40.45 16.31 -0.14
C VAL A 8 38.98 16.63 -0.42
N ALA A 9 38.68 17.40 -1.48
CA ALA A 9 37.31 17.68 -1.90
C ALA A 9 36.57 16.43 -2.41
N LEU A 10 37.28 15.49 -3.04
CA LEU A 10 36.70 14.24 -3.55
C LEU A 10 36.34 13.25 -2.43
N ILE A 11 37.08 13.26 -1.32
CA ILE A 11 36.82 12.38 -0.16
C ILE A 11 35.60 12.86 0.65
N ALA A 12 35.36 14.17 0.72
CA ALA A 12 34.20 14.73 1.43
C ALA A 12 32.85 14.37 0.75
N LEU A 13 32.85 14.12 -0.57
CA LEU A 13 31.65 13.67 -1.31
C LEU A 13 31.29 12.20 -1.05
N LEU A 14 32.21 11.38 -0.52
CA LEU A 14 31.96 9.96 -0.22
C LEU A 14 31.43 9.72 1.20
N CYS A 15 31.47 10.72 2.08
CA CYS A 15 30.95 10.61 3.45
C CYS A 15 29.47 11.03 3.58
N GLY A 16 28.81 11.39 2.48
CA GLY A 16 27.41 11.85 2.46
C GLY A 16 26.36 10.77 2.18
N CYS A 17 26.76 9.57 1.75
CA CYS A 17 25.85 8.44 1.62
C CYS A 17 25.71 7.74 2.97
N GLY A 18 25.15 8.47 3.95
CA GLY A 18 24.46 7.83 5.05
C GLY A 18 23.33 7.04 4.43
N ILE A 19 23.57 5.75 4.15
CA ILE A 19 22.52 4.79 3.92
C ILE A 19 21.72 4.77 5.22
N TYR A 20 20.71 5.64 5.28
CA TYR A 20 19.56 5.44 6.12
C TYR A 20 18.85 4.22 5.54
N THR A 21 19.36 3.03 5.88
CA THR A 21 18.49 1.88 5.99
C THR A 21 17.67 2.15 7.23
N PHE A 22 16.64 2.98 7.08
CA PHE A 22 15.58 3.06 8.06
C PHE A 22 14.81 1.75 7.94
N SER A 23 15.37 0.66 8.47
CA SER A 23 14.61 -0.55 8.78
C SER A 23 13.75 -0.29 10.03
N GLY A 24 13.09 0.87 10.08
CA GLY A 24 12.14 1.24 11.12
C GLY A 24 10.83 0.50 10.92
N SER A 25 10.89 -0.81 10.63
CA SER A 25 9.77 -1.67 10.94
C SER A 25 9.91 -1.97 12.42
N THR A 26 9.07 -1.35 13.22
CA THR A 26 8.93 -1.73 14.61
C THR A 26 7.45 -1.71 14.91
N LEU A 27 6.73 -2.61 14.24
CA LEU A 27 5.57 -3.22 14.89
C LEU A 27 6.02 -3.62 16.31
N PRO A 28 5.17 -3.41 17.33
CA PRO A 28 5.52 -3.76 18.69
C PRO A 28 6.08 -5.18 18.79
N ASN A 29 7.19 -5.36 19.52
CA ASN A 29 7.93 -6.63 19.56
C ASN A 29 7.10 -7.82 20.07
N HIS A 30 5.96 -7.57 20.73
CA HIS A 30 5.04 -8.61 21.18
C HIS A 30 4.14 -9.14 20.07
N LEU A 31 4.00 -8.43 18.95
CA LEU A 31 3.21 -8.87 17.81
C LEU A 31 4.02 -9.85 16.95
N ASN A 32 3.59 -11.11 16.93
CA ASN A 32 4.22 -12.16 16.13
C ASN A 32 3.24 -12.78 15.13
N THR A 33 1.95 -12.69 15.41
CA THR A 33 0.88 -13.28 14.61
C THR A 33 -0.18 -12.25 14.23
N VAL A 34 -0.79 -12.43 13.07
CA VAL A 34 -1.90 -11.58 12.61
C VAL A 34 -3.04 -12.43 12.06
N ASP A 35 -4.25 -12.05 12.41
CA ASP A 35 -5.48 -12.53 11.81
C ASP A 35 -5.93 -11.56 10.72
N ILE A 36 -6.26 -12.09 9.54
CA ILE A 36 -6.78 -11.29 8.41
C ILE A 36 -8.11 -11.89 7.98
N PRO A 37 -9.22 -11.51 8.63
CA PRO A 37 -10.54 -11.91 8.19
C PRO A 37 -10.85 -11.42 6.78
N LEU A 38 -11.83 -12.06 6.14
CA LEU A 38 -12.33 -11.62 4.85
C LEU A 38 -12.82 -10.16 4.93
N PHE A 39 -12.32 -9.29 4.05
CA PHE A 39 -12.76 -7.91 3.99
C PHE A 39 -14.22 -7.85 3.57
N GLU A 40 -15.02 -7.05 4.29
CA GLU A 40 -16.41 -6.83 3.92
C GLU A 40 -16.48 -6.12 2.58
N ASN A 41 -17.34 -6.58 1.67
CA ASN A 41 -17.57 -5.92 0.40
C ASN A 41 -18.94 -5.25 0.38
N ARG A 42 -18.97 -3.92 0.43
CA ARG A 42 -20.19 -3.11 0.26
C ARG A 42 -20.27 -2.42 -1.11
N SER A 43 -19.32 -2.70 -1.98
CA SER A 43 -19.35 -2.24 -3.38
C SER A 43 -20.22 -3.15 -4.24
N LEU A 44 -20.50 -2.71 -5.47
CA LEU A 44 -21.22 -3.51 -6.47
C LEU A 44 -20.29 -4.47 -7.24
N LYS A 45 -18.97 -4.31 -7.11
CA LYS A 45 -18.00 -5.16 -7.81
C LYS A 45 -17.84 -6.46 -7.02
N PRO A 46 -18.09 -7.63 -7.62
CA PRO A 46 -17.94 -8.90 -6.93
C PRO A 46 -16.48 -9.16 -6.57
N ARG A 47 -16.25 -10.00 -5.56
CA ARG A 47 -14.93 -10.56 -5.22
C ARG A 47 -13.86 -9.56 -4.73
N VAL A 48 -14.07 -8.24 -4.79
CA VAL A 48 -13.09 -7.23 -4.31
C VAL A 48 -12.61 -7.43 -2.88
N GLY A 49 -13.52 -7.82 -1.96
CA GLY A 49 -13.11 -8.13 -0.59
C GLY A 49 -12.19 -9.36 -0.48
N GLN A 50 -12.39 -10.38 -1.32
CA GLN A 50 -11.52 -11.57 -1.35
C GLN A 50 -10.15 -11.20 -1.87
N ASP A 51 -10.09 -10.47 -2.98
CA ASP A 51 -8.82 -10.14 -3.63
C ASP A 51 -7.99 -9.20 -2.75
N ILE A 52 -8.60 -8.24 -2.03
CA ILE A 52 -7.87 -7.45 -1.02
C ILE A 52 -7.35 -8.34 0.11
N THR A 53 -8.17 -9.25 0.64
CA THR A 53 -7.72 -10.17 1.69
C THR A 53 -6.54 -11.03 1.23
N GLU A 54 -6.58 -11.54 -0.01
CA GLU A 54 -5.51 -12.31 -0.63
C GLU A 54 -4.24 -11.48 -0.78
N SER A 55 -4.31 -10.29 -1.41
CA SER A 55 -3.14 -9.42 -1.60
C SER A 55 -2.52 -8.96 -0.28
N VAL A 56 -3.32 -8.61 0.74
CA VAL A 56 -2.81 -8.24 2.07
C VAL A 56 -2.13 -9.44 2.74
N THR A 57 -2.73 -10.63 2.63
CA THR A 57 -2.16 -11.86 3.20
C THR A 57 -0.82 -12.19 2.55
N GLU A 58 -0.74 -12.12 1.23
CA GLU A 58 0.47 -12.38 0.45
C GLU A 58 1.60 -11.43 0.83
N GLU A 59 1.31 -10.13 0.97
CA GLU A 59 2.31 -9.15 1.36
C GLU A 59 2.81 -9.37 2.79
N VAL A 60 1.91 -9.63 3.75
CA VAL A 60 2.30 -9.88 5.15
C VAL A 60 3.21 -11.10 5.26
N VAL A 61 2.90 -12.15 4.52
CA VAL A 61 3.73 -13.37 4.45
C VAL A 61 5.04 -13.10 3.71
N GLY A 62 4.99 -12.44 2.55
CA GLY A 62 6.14 -12.15 1.69
C GLY A 62 7.17 -11.23 2.34
N SER A 63 6.70 -10.20 3.05
CA SER A 63 7.53 -9.28 3.82
C SER A 63 7.99 -9.85 5.18
N ASN A 64 7.54 -11.06 5.54
CA ASN A 64 7.86 -11.75 6.79
C ASN A 64 7.64 -10.87 8.04
N LEU A 65 6.62 -10.01 7.99
CA LEU A 65 6.30 -9.05 9.04
C LEU A 65 5.65 -9.74 10.24
N LEU A 66 4.64 -10.56 9.98
CA LEU A 66 3.88 -11.31 10.98
C LEU A 66 3.49 -12.66 10.40
N ARG A 67 3.34 -13.68 11.26
CA ARG A 67 2.82 -14.98 10.84
C ARG A 67 1.29 -14.93 10.76
N VAL A 68 0.74 -15.13 9.58
CA VAL A 68 -0.72 -15.18 9.39
C VAL A 68 -1.30 -16.43 10.08
N VAL A 69 -2.34 -16.24 10.87
CA VAL A 69 -3.11 -17.29 11.56
C VAL A 69 -4.59 -17.09 11.29
N GLY A 70 -5.39 -18.16 11.35
CA GLY A 70 -6.85 -18.05 11.27
C GLY A 70 -7.44 -17.91 12.67
N GLY A 71 -7.97 -16.74 13.00
CA GLY A 71 -8.50 -16.42 14.34
C GLY A 71 -7.44 -15.83 15.27
N THR A 72 -7.62 -15.97 16.60
CA THR A 72 -6.86 -15.29 17.69
C THR A 72 -5.36 -15.07 17.46
N GLY A 73 -5.00 -14.05 16.68
CA GLY A 73 -3.64 -13.55 16.50
C GLY A 73 -3.35 -12.39 17.45
N ASP A 74 -2.07 -12.07 17.61
CA ASP A 74 -1.61 -10.92 18.42
C ASP A 74 -2.13 -9.59 17.86
N ALA A 75 -2.36 -9.54 16.54
CA ALA A 75 -3.00 -8.43 15.86
C ALA A 75 -4.10 -8.89 14.89
N THR A 76 -4.99 -7.98 14.50
CA THR A 76 -6.03 -8.25 13.49
C THR A 76 -6.12 -7.11 12.48
N ILE A 77 -6.08 -7.44 11.18
CA ILE A 77 -6.35 -6.49 10.09
C ILE A 77 -7.75 -6.76 9.56
N THR A 78 -8.66 -5.80 9.73
CA THR A 78 -10.01 -5.85 9.16
C THR A 78 -10.22 -4.70 8.21
N GLY A 79 -11.15 -4.87 7.27
CA GLY A 79 -11.55 -3.76 6.43
C GLY A 79 -12.89 -3.93 5.74
N THR A 80 -13.40 -2.81 5.24
CA THR A 80 -14.65 -2.73 4.48
C THR A 80 -14.43 -1.96 3.20
N VAL A 81 -14.64 -2.63 2.06
CA VAL A 81 -14.66 -2.01 0.73
C VAL A 81 -15.90 -1.16 0.62
N ARG A 82 -15.72 0.16 0.54
CA ARG A 82 -16.80 1.15 0.43
C ARG A 82 -17.19 1.41 -1.00
N ARG A 83 -16.20 1.49 -1.90
CA ARG A 83 -16.42 1.91 -3.28
C ARG A 83 -15.43 1.24 -4.22
N TYR A 84 -15.92 0.91 -5.40
CA TYR A 84 -15.12 0.50 -6.55
C TYR A 84 -15.62 1.31 -7.74
N THR A 85 -14.71 2.00 -8.44
CA THR A 85 -15.04 2.73 -9.67
C THR A 85 -14.00 2.47 -10.73
N ASN A 86 -14.44 2.36 -11.97
CA ASN A 86 -13.59 2.37 -13.16
C ASN A 86 -14.03 3.53 -14.05
N HIS A 87 -13.12 4.44 -14.38
CA HIS A 87 -13.45 5.63 -15.18
C HIS A 87 -12.27 6.06 -16.04
N PRO A 88 -12.51 6.75 -17.18
CA PRO A 88 -11.42 7.28 -17.99
C PRO A 88 -10.54 8.22 -17.17
N ARG A 89 -9.22 8.04 -17.27
CA ARG A 89 -8.25 8.92 -16.62
C ARG A 89 -8.29 10.26 -17.33
N THR A 90 -8.85 11.28 -16.68
CA THR A 90 -8.88 12.62 -17.23
C THR A 90 -7.68 13.41 -16.72
N TYR A 91 -6.76 13.77 -17.61
CA TYR A 91 -5.78 14.79 -17.32
C TYR A 91 -6.51 16.13 -17.29
N SER A 92 -6.57 16.79 -16.12
CA SER A 92 -7.06 18.17 -16.02
C SER A 92 -6.11 19.10 -16.76
N THR A 93 -6.26 19.23 -18.07
CA THR A 93 -5.56 20.24 -18.87
C THR A 93 -6.53 21.38 -19.16
N THR A 94 -6.15 22.59 -18.75
CA THR A 94 -6.82 23.86 -19.04
C THR A 94 -6.71 24.24 -20.53
N SER A 95 -6.85 23.27 -21.44
CA SER A 95 -6.81 23.51 -22.87
C SER A 95 -7.53 22.39 -23.62
N TYR A 96 -8.40 22.82 -24.53
CA TYR A 96 -9.19 22.05 -25.48
C TYR A 96 -8.35 21.20 -26.44
N ARG A 97 -7.53 20.28 -25.93
CA ARG A 97 -6.78 19.32 -26.72
C ARG A 97 -7.12 17.93 -26.20
N GLU A 98 -7.82 17.20 -27.05
CA GLU A 98 -8.12 15.76 -27.02
C GLU A 98 -7.69 15.06 -25.74
N VAL A 99 -8.67 14.74 -24.88
CA VAL A 99 -8.48 13.72 -23.85
C VAL A 99 -8.13 12.45 -24.59
N ASP A 100 -6.87 12.03 -24.53
CA ASP A 100 -6.46 10.72 -25.00
C ASP A 100 -7.11 9.71 -24.04
N VAL A 101 -8.24 9.12 -24.46
CA VAL A 101 -9.08 8.26 -23.61
C VAL A 101 -8.51 6.84 -23.50
N SER A 102 -7.24 6.64 -23.88
CA SER A 102 -6.54 5.35 -23.86
C SER A 102 -6.37 4.80 -22.45
N GLU A 103 -6.27 5.67 -21.44
CA GLU A 103 -6.05 5.27 -20.05
C GLU A 103 -7.35 5.29 -19.23
N TYR A 104 -7.58 4.21 -18.50
CA TYR A 104 -8.63 4.10 -17.49
C TYR A 104 -8.01 3.97 -16.10
N MET A 105 -8.74 4.40 -15.08
CA MET A 105 -8.35 4.31 -13.69
C MET A 105 -9.39 3.51 -12.90
N VAL A 106 -8.91 2.43 -12.30
CA VAL A 106 -9.60 1.74 -11.22
C VAL A 106 -9.28 2.44 -9.91
N THR A 107 -10.33 2.76 -9.15
CA THR A 107 -10.21 3.36 -7.83
C THR A 107 -11.00 2.51 -6.83
N ILE A 108 -10.33 2.10 -5.75
CA ILE A 108 -10.92 1.26 -4.70
C ILE A 108 -10.77 1.98 -3.36
N THR A 109 -11.89 2.29 -2.71
CA THR A 109 -11.89 2.93 -1.39
C THR A 109 -12.22 1.90 -0.32
N VAL A 110 -11.34 1.79 0.67
CA VAL A 110 -11.41 0.79 1.74
C VAL A 110 -11.22 1.49 3.09
N GLU A 111 -12.11 1.20 4.05
CA GLU A 111 -11.85 1.50 5.45
C GLU A 111 -11.10 0.34 6.08
N VAL A 112 -9.99 0.62 6.76
CA VAL A 112 -9.11 -0.39 7.33
C VAL A 112 -8.88 -0.09 8.81
N VAL A 113 -8.91 -1.14 9.61
CA VAL A 113 -8.53 -1.12 11.02
C VAL A 113 -7.49 -2.20 11.26
N PHE A 114 -6.33 -1.78 11.76
CA PHE A 114 -5.30 -2.68 12.26
C PHE A 114 -5.25 -2.58 13.78
N MET A 115 -5.64 -3.65 14.46
CA MET A 115 -5.76 -3.71 15.92
C MET A 115 -4.63 -4.53 16.53
N ASP A 116 -4.02 -4.04 17.59
CA ASP A 116 -3.22 -4.81 18.53
C ASP A 116 -4.17 -5.45 19.55
N ASN A 117 -4.31 -6.78 19.50
CA ASN A 117 -5.22 -7.52 20.37
C ASN A 117 -4.62 -7.76 21.77
N VAL A 118 -3.30 -7.61 21.92
CA VAL A 118 -2.60 -7.79 23.20
C VAL A 118 -2.78 -6.55 24.08
N GLU A 119 -2.63 -5.37 23.50
CA GLU A 119 -2.81 -4.08 24.19
C GLU A 119 -4.21 -3.49 24.00
N ASN A 120 -5.04 -4.11 23.16
CA ASN A 120 -6.38 -3.63 22.79
C ASN A 120 -6.34 -2.17 22.28
N LYS A 121 -5.46 -1.93 21.31
CA LYS A 121 -5.18 -0.60 20.76
C LYS A 121 -5.15 -0.64 19.24
N ALA A 122 -5.81 0.32 18.60
CA ALA A 122 -5.68 0.48 17.16
C ALA A 122 -4.26 0.97 16.81
N LEU A 123 -3.54 0.16 16.02
CA LEU A 123 -2.28 0.53 15.39
C LEU A 123 -2.53 1.45 14.20
N TYR A 124 -3.63 1.25 13.49
CA TYR A 124 -4.08 2.11 12.41
C TYR A 124 -5.59 2.04 12.27
N GLU A 125 -6.22 3.18 12.01
CA GLU A 125 -7.63 3.28 11.64
C GLU A 125 -7.78 4.41 10.63
N GLY A 126 -8.31 4.10 9.45
CA GLY A 126 -8.45 5.10 8.40
C GLY A 126 -9.11 4.62 7.13
N THR A 127 -9.32 5.56 6.21
CA THR A 127 -9.78 5.28 4.86
C THR A 127 -8.61 5.40 3.90
N ILE A 128 -8.41 4.34 3.11
CA ILE A 128 -7.39 4.23 2.08
C ILE A 128 -8.09 4.22 0.71
N THR A 129 -7.45 4.86 -0.26
CA THR A 129 -7.90 4.78 -1.65
C THR A 129 -6.74 4.27 -2.49
N GLY A 130 -6.94 3.10 -3.10
CA GLY A 130 -6.04 2.53 -4.09
C GLY A 130 -6.39 2.99 -5.48
N GLU A 131 -5.38 3.31 -6.27
CA GLU A 131 -5.52 3.64 -7.69
C GLU A 131 -4.65 2.73 -8.54
N GLY A 132 -5.19 2.30 -9.67
CA GLY A 132 -4.44 1.57 -10.70
C GLY A 132 -4.89 2.00 -12.08
N ILE A 133 -3.93 2.26 -12.95
CA ILE A 133 -4.11 2.86 -14.27
C ILE A 133 -3.75 1.82 -15.31
N TYR A 134 -4.62 1.63 -16.29
CA TYR A 134 -4.37 0.68 -17.37
C TYR A 134 -4.70 1.31 -18.73
N ASP A 135 -3.94 0.93 -19.75
CA ASP A 135 -4.23 1.29 -21.15
C ASP A 135 -5.20 0.26 -21.75
N PHE A 136 -6.45 0.66 -22.01
CA PHE A 136 -7.50 -0.27 -22.48
C PHE A 136 -7.18 -0.91 -23.84
N GLN A 137 -6.19 -0.40 -24.58
CA GLN A 137 -5.76 -0.97 -25.86
C GLN A 137 -4.92 -2.25 -25.68
N ASN A 138 -4.19 -2.35 -24.57
CA ASN A 138 -3.21 -3.42 -24.32
C ASN A 138 -3.51 -4.22 -23.05
N GLU A 139 -4.23 -3.62 -22.11
CA GLU A 139 -4.50 -4.12 -20.76
C GLU A 139 -6.01 -4.12 -20.48
N THR A 140 -6.38 -4.72 -19.37
CA THR A 140 -7.76 -4.89 -18.93
C THR A 140 -8.02 -4.17 -17.61
N GLU A 141 -9.30 -4.03 -17.27
CA GLU A 141 -9.69 -3.55 -15.94
C GLU A 141 -9.11 -4.43 -14.81
N GLU A 142 -8.80 -5.69 -15.08
CA GLU A 142 -8.20 -6.57 -14.07
C GLU A 142 -6.74 -6.19 -13.78
N ASP A 143 -5.98 -5.77 -14.79
CA ASP A 143 -4.60 -5.30 -14.61
C ASP A 143 -4.59 -4.01 -13.77
N GLY A 144 -5.45 -3.04 -14.12
CA GLY A 144 -5.59 -1.81 -13.31
C GLY A 144 -6.16 -2.08 -11.92
N ARG A 145 -6.93 -3.16 -11.75
CA ARG A 145 -7.41 -3.59 -10.43
C ARG A 145 -6.28 -4.17 -9.59
N GLU A 146 -5.42 -5.00 -10.16
CA GLU A 146 -4.24 -5.55 -9.49
C GLU A 146 -3.34 -4.42 -8.98
N GLU A 147 -3.04 -3.42 -9.81
CA GLU A 147 -2.26 -2.24 -9.39
C GLU A 147 -2.94 -1.45 -8.25
N ALA A 148 -4.27 -1.27 -8.31
CA ALA A 148 -5.01 -0.63 -7.22
C ALA A 148 -4.96 -1.42 -5.90
N LEU A 149 -4.93 -2.76 -5.97
CA LEU A 149 -4.77 -3.63 -4.80
C LEU A 149 -3.37 -3.51 -4.21
N GLU A 150 -2.33 -3.53 -5.05
CA GLU A 150 -0.95 -3.29 -4.62
C GLU A 150 -0.80 -1.92 -3.94
N ASP A 151 -1.46 -0.89 -4.47
CA ASP A 151 -1.48 0.45 -3.87
C ASP A 151 -2.14 0.46 -2.49
N ILE A 152 -3.30 -0.20 -2.32
CA ILE A 152 -3.96 -0.36 -1.03
C ILE A 152 -3.02 -1.04 -0.03
N VAL A 153 -2.46 -2.19 -0.41
CA VAL A 153 -1.60 -3.00 0.46
C VAL A 153 -0.41 -2.18 0.93
N ARG A 154 0.28 -1.50 0.00
CA ARG A 154 1.39 -0.62 0.32
C ARG A 154 0.99 0.47 1.31
N GLN A 155 -0.16 1.13 1.10
CA GLN A 155 -0.66 2.15 2.02
C GLN A 155 -1.02 1.59 3.40
N ILE A 156 -1.61 0.40 3.49
CA ILE A 156 -1.90 -0.28 4.77
C ILE A 156 -0.60 -0.46 5.55
N ILE A 157 0.42 -1.05 4.93
CA ILE A 157 1.70 -1.32 5.60
C ILE A 157 2.39 -0.01 6.01
N GLN A 158 2.47 0.97 5.10
CA GLN A 158 3.11 2.26 5.38
C GLN A 158 2.43 3.02 6.52
N ASN A 159 1.10 3.11 6.51
CA ASN A 159 0.34 3.83 7.54
C ASN A 159 0.40 3.11 8.89
N SER A 160 0.41 1.78 8.89
CA SER A 160 0.53 0.96 10.10
C SER A 160 1.88 1.15 10.80
N VAL A 161 2.95 1.32 10.03
CA VAL A 161 4.30 1.54 10.57
C VAL A 161 4.49 3.00 11.02
N GLN A 162 3.90 3.98 10.31
CA GLN A 162 4.03 5.40 10.63
C GLN A 162 3.18 5.87 11.80
N SER A 163 2.13 5.13 12.17
CA SER A 163 1.28 5.48 13.32
C SER A 163 1.96 5.24 14.68
N TRP A 164 3.21 4.78 14.69
CA TRP A 164 4.01 4.55 15.88
C TRP A 164 5.04 5.67 16.13
#